data_AF-A0A958X9U1-F1
#
_entry.id   AF-A0A958X9U1-F1
#
_cell.length_a   1.000
_cell.length_b   1.000
_cell.length_c   1.000
_cell.angle_alpha   90.00
_cell.angle_beta   90.00
_cell.angle_gamma   90.00
#
_symmetry.space_group_name_H-M   'P 1'
#
loop_
_entity.id
_entity.type
_entity.pdbx_description
1 polymer ?
#
loop_
_entity_poly.entity_id
_entity_poly.type
_entity_poly.pdbx_seq_one_letter_code
_entity_poly.pdbx_strand_id
1 'polypeptide(L)'
;MKKYFGLDLSLSFYAIHAGISNKLEKYGIDLVRIALAIVFIWFGALKIVGMSPAQALVEKTIFWFPPKVAVIGLGFWEVAIGLGLMVKRFVPYTLILLLLHMIGTFLPMVILTNICFDGSPLCPTMEGQYILKNLVLVAGALSVAGKYKLIS
;
A
#
# COMPACT_ATOMS: atom_id res chain seq x y z
N MET A 1 -13.67 47.85 -20.53
CA MET A 1 -14.50 46.61 -20.62
C MET A 1 -13.71 45.30 -20.65
N LYS A 2 -12.48 45.22 -21.22
CA LYS A 2 -11.67 43.99 -21.29
C LYS A 2 -11.15 43.41 -19.95
N LYS A 3 -11.03 44.22 -18.89
CA LYS A 3 -10.42 43.80 -17.60
C LYS A 3 -11.33 42.90 -16.75
N TYR A 4 -12.65 42.95 -16.94
CA TYR A 4 -13.62 42.15 -16.18
C TYR A 4 -13.84 40.75 -16.78
N PHE A 5 -13.71 40.61 -18.10
CA PHE A 5 -13.95 39.34 -18.81
C PHE A 5 -12.90 38.26 -18.49
N GLY A 6 -11.62 38.63 -18.30
CA GLY A 6 -10.57 37.69 -17.88
C GLY A 6 -10.63 37.29 -16.40
N LEU A 7 -11.28 38.12 -15.57
CA LEU A 7 -11.51 37.85 -14.15
C LEU A 7 -12.66 36.86 -13.95
N ASP A 8 -13.74 37.01 -14.71
CA ASP A 8 -14.89 36.09 -14.70
C ASP A 8 -14.52 34.68 -15.22
N LEU A 9 -13.75 34.61 -16.32
CA LEU A 9 -13.29 33.33 -16.87
C LEU A 9 -12.35 32.59 -15.90
N SER A 10 -11.46 33.31 -15.21
CA SER A 10 -10.58 32.69 -14.21
C SER A 10 -11.36 32.23 -12.99
N LEU A 11 -12.31 33.02 -12.47
CA LEU A 11 -13.19 32.62 -11.35
C LEU A 11 -14.06 31.40 -11.68
N SER A 12 -14.60 31.32 -12.91
CA SER A 12 -15.35 30.15 -13.40
C SER A 12 -14.46 28.90 -13.51
N PHE A 13 -13.23 29.04 -14.02
CA PHE A 13 -12.25 27.96 -14.04
C PHE A 13 -11.88 27.48 -12.63
N TYR A 14 -11.63 28.40 -11.68
CA TYR A 14 -11.33 28.07 -10.29
C TYR A 14 -12.51 27.37 -9.60
N ALA A 15 -13.76 27.79 -9.85
CA ALA A 15 -14.95 27.17 -9.29
C ALA A 15 -15.17 25.75 -9.84
N ILE A 16 -14.95 25.53 -11.14
CA ILE A 16 -15.01 24.20 -11.77
C ILE A 16 -13.89 23.30 -11.24
N HIS A 17 -12.66 23.81 -11.18
CA HIS A 17 -11.52 23.08 -10.59
C HIS A 17 -11.79 22.70 -9.14
N ALA A 18 -12.31 23.61 -8.31
CA ALA A 18 -12.63 23.34 -6.92
C ALA A 18 -13.75 22.27 -6.78
N GLY A 19 -14.80 22.35 -7.60
CA GLY A 19 -15.89 21.37 -7.60
C GLY A 19 -15.46 19.96 -8.05
N ILE A 20 -14.58 19.88 -9.05
CA ILE A 20 -13.97 18.63 -9.51
C ILE A 20 -12.98 18.10 -8.47
N SER A 21 -12.14 18.97 -7.90
CA SER A 21 -11.14 18.62 -6.88
C SER A 21 -11.77 18.00 -5.64
N ASN A 22 -12.86 18.57 -5.11
CA ASN A 22 -13.53 18.02 -3.91
C ASN A 22 -14.14 16.64 -4.17
N LYS A 23 -14.66 16.38 -5.38
CA LYS A 23 -15.15 15.05 -5.77
C LYS A 23 -13.98 14.08 -5.94
N LEU A 24 -12.93 14.49 -6.65
CA LEU A 24 -11.72 13.69 -6.87
C LEU A 24 -11.03 13.32 -5.55
N GLU A 25 -10.98 14.22 -4.58
CA GLU A 25 -10.41 13.94 -3.25
C GLU A 25 -11.22 12.86 -2.52
N LYS A 26 -12.55 13.00 -2.48
CA LYS A 26 -13.42 12.05 -1.78
C LYS A 26 -13.38 10.65 -2.41
N TYR A 27 -13.51 10.57 -3.73
CA TYR A 27 -13.48 9.29 -4.47
C TYR A 27 -12.07 8.71 -4.55
N GLY A 28 -11.03 9.54 -4.66
CA GLY A 28 -9.65 9.12 -4.73
C GLY A 28 -9.22 8.31 -3.51
N ILE A 29 -9.53 8.79 -2.30
CA ILE A 29 -9.15 8.08 -1.06
C ILE A 29 -9.93 6.76 -0.93
N ASP A 30 -11.21 6.71 -1.36
CA ASP A 30 -11.97 5.47 -1.34
C ASP A 30 -11.45 4.45 -2.36
N LEU A 31 -11.01 4.91 -3.54
CA LEU A 31 -10.34 4.07 -4.54
C LEU A 31 -9.01 3.53 -4.02
N VAL A 32 -8.18 4.37 -3.37
CA VAL A 32 -6.93 3.92 -2.73
C VAL A 32 -7.21 2.83 -1.71
N ARG A 33 -8.20 3.01 -0.83
CA ARG A 33 -8.58 1.98 0.15
C ARG A 33 -8.99 0.67 -0.53
N ILE A 34 -9.83 0.73 -1.57
CA ILE A 34 -10.28 -0.47 -2.29
C ILE A 34 -9.11 -1.15 -3.01
N ALA A 35 -8.22 -0.37 -3.63
CA ALA A 35 -7.02 -0.90 -4.29
C ALA A 35 -6.11 -1.60 -3.28
N LEU A 36 -5.87 -1.00 -2.10
CA LEU A 36 -5.12 -1.65 -1.02
C LEU A 36 -5.80 -2.96 -0.59
N ALA A 37 -7.12 -2.96 -0.39
CA ALA A 37 -7.86 -4.17 0.00
C ALA A 37 -7.68 -5.31 -1.01
N ILE A 38 -7.84 -5.01 -2.31
CA ILE A 38 -7.69 -5.98 -3.40
C ILE A 38 -6.26 -6.52 -3.44
N VAL A 39 -5.25 -5.65 -3.40
CA VAL A 39 -3.84 -6.03 -3.47
C VAL A 39 -3.47 -6.97 -2.32
N PHE A 40 -3.88 -6.64 -1.09
CA PHE A 40 -3.60 -7.45 0.09
C PHE A 40 -4.33 -8.81 0.07
N ILE A 41 -5.61 -8.85 -0.32
CA ILE A 41 -6.34 -10.12 -0.46
C ILE A 41 -5.66 -11.00 -1.52
N TRP A 42 -5.31 -10.42 -2.67
CA TRP A 42 -4.75 -11.17 -3.77
C TRP A 42 -3.36 -11.74 -3.45
N PHE A 43 -2.47 -10.92 -2.91
CA PHE A 43 -1.12 -11.36 -2.53
C PHE A 43 -1.15 -12.33 -1.36
N GLY A 44 -2.04 -12.13 -0.39
CA GLY A 44 -2.22 -13.06 0.71
C GLY A 44 -2.75 -14.42 0.24
N ALA A 45 -3.75 -14.43 -0.65
CA ALA A 45 -4.29 -15.65 -1.25
C ALA A 45 -3.20 -16.43 -2.01
N LEU A 46 -2.38 -15.74 -2.81
CA LEU A 46 -1.25 -16.36 -3.54
C LEU A 46 -0.24 -17.03 -2.60
N LYS A 47 0.00 -16.47 -1.41
CA LYS A 47 0.87 -17.08 -0.39
C LYS A 47 0.25 -18.33 0.21
N ILE A 48 -1.05 -18.31 0.49
CA ILE A 48 -1.78 -19.46 1.05
C ILE A 48 -1.75 -20.65 0.09
N VAL A 49 -1.90 -20.41 -1.22
CA VAL A 49 -1.88 -21.48 -2.24
C VAL A 49 -0.45 -21.87 -2.69
N GLY A 50 0.59 -21.23 -2.16
CA GLY A 50 1.99 -21.55 -2.47
C GLY A 50 2.46 -21.13 -3.87
N MET A 51 1.78 -20.16 -4.49
CA MET A 51 2.14 -19.62 -5.83
C MET A 51 2.81 -18.24 -5.76
N SER A 52 3.13 -17.76 -4.55
CA SER A 52 3.66 -16.42 -4.36
C SER A 52 5.16 -16.34 -4.71
N PRO A 53 5.58 -15.42 -5.61
CA PRO A 53 7.00 -15.17 -5.90
C PRO A 53 7.83 -14.79 -4.67
N ALA A 54 7.18 -14.15 -3.68
CA ALA A 54 7.83 -13.73 -2.43
C ALA A 54 8.22 -14.90 -1.51
N GLN A 55 7.80 -16.13 -1.81
CA GLN A 55 8.08 -17.29 -0.98
C GLN A 55 9.60 -17.53 -0.84
N ALA A 56 10.35 -17.40 -1.93
CA ALA A 56 11.80 -17.55 -1.92
C ALA A 56 12.52 -16.49 -1.07
N LEU A 57 11.96 -15.28 -0.95
CA LEU A 57 12.52 -14.25 -0.08
C LEU A 57 12.25 -14.55 1.40
N VAL A 58 11.04 -14.96 1.74
CA VAL A 58 10.66 -15.29 3.12
C VAL A 58 11.46 -16.49 3.63
N GLU A 59 11.64 -17.51 2.78
CA GLU A 59 12.46 -18.70 3.07
C GLU A 59 13.91 -18.35 3.43
N LYS A 60 14.48 -17.33 2.79
CA LYS A 60 15.84 -16.88 3.06
C LYS A 60 15.94 -15.87 4.21
N THR A 61 14.83 -15.25 4.60
CA THR A 61 14.80 -14.23 5.66
C THR A 61 14.54 -14.86 7.04
N ILE A 62 13.65 -15.85 7.11
CA ILE A 62 13.22 -16.51 8.35
C ILE A 62 13.89 -17.88 8.44
N PHE A 63 15.14 -17.91 8.92
CA PHE A 63 15.90 -19.16 9.07
C PHE A 63 15.57 -19.92 10.37
N TRP A 64 14.96 -19.27 11.36
CA TRP A 64 14.67 -19.83 12.68
C TRP A 64 13.29 -20.50 12.81
N PHE A 65 12.47 -20.48 11.76
CA PHE A 65 11.11 -20.99 11.78
C PHE A 65 10.77 -21.70 10.46
N PRO A 66 9.92 -22.74 10.44
CA PRO A 66 9.55 -23.43 9.20
C PRO A 66 9.03 -22.46 8.14
N PRO A 67 9.76 -22.24 7.03
CA PRO A 67 9.44 -21.16 6.11
C PRO A 67 8.05 -21.25 5.48
N LYS A 68 7.62 -22.47 5.16
CA LYS A 68 6.29 -22.73 4.61
C LYS A 68 5.17 -22.27 5.55
N VAL A 69 5.35 -22.47 6.86
CA VAL A 69 4.38 -22.03 7.87
C VAL A 69 4.42 -20.51 8.01
N ALA A 70 5.61 -19.90 7.98
CA ALA A 70 5.74 -18.44 7.99
C ALA A 70 5.07 -17.77 6.78
N VAL A 71 5.29 -18.31 5.57
CA VAL A 71 4.69 -17.80 4.33
C VAL A 71 3.17 -17.89 4.36
N ILE A 72 2.62 -19.04 4.79
CA ILE A 72 1.17 -19.22 4.92
C ILE A 72 0.60 -18.29 5.98
N GLY A 73 1.26 -18.15 7.13
CA GLY A 73 0.86 -17.23 8.20
C GLY A 73 0.83 -15.77 7.74
N LEU A 74 1.85 -15.32 7.00
CA LEU A 74 1.88 -14.01 6.36
C LEU A 74 0.75 -13.86 5.33
N GLY A 75 0.44 -14.92 4.59
CA GLY A 75 -0.70 -14.95 3.66
C GLY A 75 -2.03 -14.69 4.37
N PHE A 76 -2.31 -15.37 5.47
CA PHE A 76 -3.50 -15.10 6.29
C PHE A 76 -3.52 -13.69 6.86
N TRP A 77 -2.37 -13.18 7.30
CA TRP A 77 -2.23 -11.81 7.80
C TRP A 77 -2.60 -10.78 6.72
N GLU A 78 -2.12 -10.97 5.50
CA GLU A 78 -2.43 -10.10 4.36
C GLU A 78 -3.91 -10.14 3.97
N VAL A 79 -4.50 -11.34 3.92
CA VAL A 79 -5.95 -11.48 3.66
C VAL A 79 -6.76 -10.79 4.75
N ALA A 80 -6.39 -10.96 6.03
CA ALA A 80 -7.06 -10.30 7.14
C ALA A 80 -6.97 -8.76 7.04
N ILE A 81 -5.81 -8.22 6.64
CA ILE A 81 -5.67 -6.79 6.35
C ILE A 81 -6.62 -6.38 5.22
N GLY A 82 -6.61 -7.07 4.10
CA GLY A 82 -7.41 -6.66 2.95
C GLY A 82 -8.92 -6.73 3.24
N LEU A 83 -9.39 -7.76 3.95
CA LEU A 83 -10.78 -7.85 4.41
C LEU A 83 -11.14 -6.75 5.43
N GLY A 84 -10.22 -6.44 6.35
CA GLY A 84 -10.38 -5.34 7.30
C GLY A 84 -10.53 -3.97 6.62
N LEU A 85 -9.83 -3.74 5.51
CA LEU A 85 -9.94 -2.52 4.72
C LEU A 85 -11.27 -2.41 3.96
N MET A 86 -11.94 -3.53 3.64
CA MET A 86 -13.27 -3.52 3.04
C MET A 86 -14.35 -3.06 4.03
N VAL A 87 -14.18 -3.37 5.32
CA VAL A 87 -15.13 -3.01 6.37
C VAL A 87 -14.75 -1.67 6.98
N LYS A 88 -15.48 -0.60 6.63
CA LYS A 88 -15.19 0.79 7.05
C LYS A 88 -14.91 0.97 8.54
N ARG A 89 -15.59 0.20 9.40
CA ARG A 89 -15.43 0.23 10.85
C ARG A 89 -14.06 -0.27 11.33
N PHE A 90 -13.44 -1.20 10.61
CA PHE A 90 -12.15 -1.80 10.99
C PHE A 90 -10.94 -1.11 10.37
N VAL A 91 -11.15 -0.29 9.32
CA VAL A 91 -10.11 0.48 8.62
C VAL A 91 -9.02 1.02 9.53
N PRO A 92 -9.30 1.78 10.61
CA PRO A 92 -8.21 2.33 11.42
C PRO A 92 -7.33 1.27 12.11
N TYR A 93 -7.93 0.20 12.65
CA TYR A 93 -7.17 -0.90 13.25
C TYR A 93 -6.37 -1.66 12.18
N THR A 94 -6.99 -1.87 11.03
CA THR A 94 -6.37 -2.54 9.89
C THR A 94 -5.18 -1.76 9.33
N LEU A 95 -5.23 -0.43 9.33
CA LEU A 95 -4.10 0.40 8.89
C LEU A 95 -2.89 0.25 9.80
N ILE A 96 -3.09 0.08 11.12
CA ILE A 96 -1.99 -0.21 12.05
C ILE A 96 -1.37 -1.57 11.71
N LEU A 97 -2.19 -2.60 11.47
CA LEU A 97 -1.73 -3.94 11.07
C LEU A 97 -0.99 -3.90 9.72
N LEU A 98 -1.47 -3.09 8.78
CA LEU A 98 -0.83 -2.87 7.47
C LEU A 98 0.55 -2.23 7.65
N LEU A 99 0.66 -1.15 8.42
CA LEU A 99 1.93 -0.47 8.64
C LEU A 99 2.94 -1.37 9.37
N LEU A 100 2.50 -2.15 10.36
CA LEU A 100 3.32 -3.16 11.02
C LEU A 100 3.84 -4.20 10.01
N HIS A 101 2.94 -4.72 9.16
CA HIS A 101 3.30 -5.68 8.14
C HIS A 101 4.31 -5.10 7.13
N MET A 102 4.17 -3.83 6.73
CA MET A 102 5.10 -3.17 5.82
C MET A 102 6.53 -3.17 6.35
N ILE A 103 6.75 -2.97 7.65
CA ILE A 103 8.09 -3.06 8.27
C ILE A 103 8.73 -4.43 7.97
N GLY A 104 7.97 -5.51 8.13
CA GLY A 104 8.43 -6.86 7.81
C GLY A 104 8.78 -7.04 6.34
N THR A 105 8.03 -6.42 5.42
CA THR A 105 8.30 -6.52 3.97
C THR A 105 9.59 -5.81 3.52
N PHE A 106 10.06 -4.83 4.27
CA PHE A 106 11.34 -4.14 4.01
C PHE A 106 12.55 -4.86 4.60
N LEU A 107 12.34 -5.79 5.53
CA LEU A 107 13.43 -6.52 6.20
C LEU A 107 14.42 -7.21 5.24
N PRO A 108 13.98 -7.86 4.13
CA PRO A 108 14.90 -8.48 3.17
C PRO A 108 15.89 -7.49 2.52
N MET A 109 15.58 -6.20 2.43
CA MET A 109 16.54 -5.22 1.90
C MET A 109 17.75 -5.02 2.80
N VAL A 110 17.59 -5.22 4.10
CA VAL A 110 18.67 -5.07 5.07
C VAL A 110 19.41 -6.39 5.27
N ILE A 111 18.68 -7.51 5.30
CA ILE A 111 19.25 -8.83 5.58
C ILE A 111 19.78 -9.52 4.32
N LEU A 112 19.04 -9.44 3.21
CA LEU A 112 19.31 -10.13 1.94
C LEU A 112 19.76 -9.14 0.87
N THR A 113 20.78 -8.35 1.18
CA THR A 113 21.34 -7.32 0.29
C THR A 113 21.77 -7.90 -1.05
N ASN A 114 22.40 -9.08 -1.05
CA ASN A 114 22.85 -9.78 -2.26
C ASN A 114 21.70 -10.23 -3.19
N ILE A 115 20.46 -10.28 -2.70
CA ILE A 115 19.28 -10.62 -3.49
C ILE A 115 18.55 -9.35 -3.91
N CYS A 116 18.54 -8.33 -3.07
CA CYS A 116 17.80 -7.09 -3.32
C CYS A 116 18.59 -6.06 -4.16
N PHE A 117 19.92 -6.18 -4.25
CA PHE A 117 20.79 -5.22 -4.92
C PHE A 117 21.83 -5.90 -5.80
N ASP A 118 22.06 -5.34 -6.98
CA ASP A 118 23.10 -5.77 -7.92
C ASP A 118 24.37 -4.93 -7.74
N GLY A 119 25.23 -5.37 -6.82
CA GLY A 119 26.53 -4.76 -6.50
C GLY A 119 26.48 -3.43 -5.73
N SER A 120 25.46 -2.59 -5.94
CA SER A 120 25.30 -1.29 -5.29
C SER A 120 23.88 -1.07 -4.75
N PRO A 121 23.70 -0.44 -3.58
CA PRO A 121 22.38 -0.07 -3.05
C PRO A 121 21.52 0.81 -3.97
N LEU A 122 22.15 1.48 -4.94
CA LEU A 122 21.45 2.30 -5.94
C LEU A 122 20.89 1.49 -7.12
N CYS A 123 21.27 0.21 -7.24
CA CYS A 123 20.84 -0.68 -8.31
C CYS A 123 20.03 -1.86 -7.73
N PRO A 124 18.73 -1.67 -7.42
CA PRO A 124 17.88 -2.75 -6.92
C PRO A 124 17.54 -3.77 -8.01
N THR A 125 17.58 -5.05 -7.65
CA THR A 125 17.11 -6.17 -8.48
C THR A 125 15.59 -6.11 -8.66
N MET A 126 15.01 -7.06 -9.42
CA MET A 126 13.55 -7.14 -9.57
C MET A 126 12.83 -7.33 -8.22
N GLU A 127 13.42 -8.10 -7.31
CA GLU A 127 12.95 -8.31 -5.96
C GLU A 127 13.06 -7.03 -5.12
N GLY A 128 14.20 -6.33 -5.22
CA GLY A 128 14.41 -5.05 -4.56
C GLY A 128 13.41 -3.99 -5.03
N GLN A 129 13.18 -3.88 -6.34
CA GLN A 129 12.20 -2.96 -6.93
C GLN A 129 10.78 -3.26 -6.47
N TYR A 130 10.43 -4.54 -6.38
CA TYR A 130 9.13 -4.96 -5.88
C TYR A 130 8.89 -4.53 -4.42
N ILE A 131 9.91 -4.65 -3.57
CA ILE A 131 9.86 -4.17 -2.18
C ILE A 131 9.82 -2.63 -2.13
N LEU A 132 10.63 -1.92 -2.93
CA LEU A 132 10.64 -0.45 -2.95
C LEU A 132 9.26 0.13 -3.29
N LYS A 133 8.55 -0.51 -4.22
CA LYS A 133 7.17 -0.17 -4.58
C LYS A 133 6.22 -0.16 -3.36
N ASN A 134 6.50 -0.88 -2.28
CA ASN A 134 5.66 -0.87 -1.08
C ASN A 134 5.59 0.52 -0.43
N LEU A 135 6.52 1.43 -0.72
CA LEU A 135 6.41 2.85 -0.33
C LEU A 135 5.11 3.49 -0.84
N VAL A 136 4.64 3.10 -2.03
CA VAL A 136 3.35 3.57 -2.58
C VAL A 136 2.18 3.04 -1.76
N LEU A 137 2.26 1.79 -1.28
CA LEU A 137 1.23 1.21 -0.41
C LEU A 137 1.18 1.91 0.95
N VAL A 138 2.36 2.21 1.53
CA VAL A 138 2.48 2.98 2.77
C VAL A 138 1.89 4.38 2.59
N ALA A 139 2.25 5.09 1.51
CA ALA A 139 1.70 6.41 1.22
C ALA A 139 0.17 6.37 1.08
N GLY A 140 -0.36 5.40 0.33
CA GLY A 140 -1.79 5.19 0.20
C GLY A 140 -2.49 4.89 1.53
N ALA A 141 -1.88 4.04 2.37
CA ALA A 141 -2.41 3.72 3.69
C ALA A 141 -2.47 4.95 4.60
N LEU A 142 -1.43 5.80 4.60
CA LEU A 142 -1.41 7.06 5.34
C LEU A 142 -2.48 8.05 4.82
N SER A 143 -2.68 8.14 3.51
CA SER A 143 -3.76 8.95 2.92
C SER A 143 -5.14 8.47 3.37
N VAL A 144 -5.36 7.16 3.43
CA VAL A 144 -6.60 6.57 3.94
C VAL A 144 -6.75 6.82 5.45
N ALA A 145 -5.68 6.71 6.23
CA ALA A 145 -5.68 6.99 7.66
C ALA A 145 -6.15 8.42 7.97
N GLY A 146 -5.72 9.40 7.17
CA GLY A 146 -6.13 10.80 7.31
C GLY A 146 -7.64 11.02 7.20
N LYS A 147 -8.33 10.23 6.36
CA LYS A 147 -9.79 10.27 6.16
C LYS A 147 -10.57 9.50 7.22
N TYR A 148 -10.04 8.39 7.72
CA TYR A 148 -10.71 7.45 8.63
C TYR A 148 -10.11 7.51 10.06
N LYS A 149 -10.17 8.68 10.70
CA LYS A 149 -9.63 8.89 12.06
C LYS A 149 -10.28 7.98 13.11
N LEU A 150 -9.47 7.54 14.08
CA LEU A 150 -9.87 6.60 15.14
C LEU A 150 -10.87 7.16 16.15
N ILE A 151 -11.12 8.47 16.19
CA ILE A 151 -11.97 9.12 17.19
C ILE A 151 -12.63 10.34 16.54
N SER A 152 -13.97 10.38 16.52
CA SER A 152 -14.79 11.59 16.39
C SER A 152 -15.86 11.57 17.47
#